data_AF-A6QYL1-F1
#
_entry.id   AF-A6QYL1-F1
#
_cell.length_a   1.000
_cell.length_b   1.000
_cell.length_c   1.000
_cell.angle_alpha   90.00
_cell.angle_beta   90.00
_cell.angle_gamma   90.00
#
_symmetry.space_group_name_H-M   'P 1'
#
loop_
_entity.id
_entity.type
_entity.pdbx_description
1 polymer ?
#
loop_
_entity_poly.entity_id
_entity_poly.type
_entity_poly.pdbx_seq_one_letter_code
_entity_poly.pdbx_strand_id
1 'polypeptide(L)'
;MDDNHKSLLPFVFKALPLGAVKPQGWLRDQLTLMANGLAGHELDFYRVVRDSRWLGGTQDYSDLNEAMPYWFNGLVPLAYLTQDKRLLEQVRKVANYVLTHQQEDGWLGPETVVSERNFWARTPMFLGLAQMVEAQPGDAEGLVWHHGDNFNEQWGRSRAADMILALQWLYETDPRDNADKMFECMDFFKKGGHDWSWWFSEGNYIKETLISCRGT
;
A
#
# COMPACT_ATOMS: atom_id res chain seq x y z
N MET A 1 -10.28 24.19 29.00
CA MET A 1 -9.57 22.92 28.79
C MET A 1 -9.35 22.87 27.30
N ASP A 2 -8.10 23.02 26.87
CA ASP A 2 -7.76 23.19 25.46
C ASP A 2 -8.09 21.94 24.67
N ASP A 3 -9.01 22.11 23.72
CA ASP A 3 -9.47 21.10 22.79
C ASP A 3 -8.44 20.97 21.67
N ASN A 4 -7.27 20.42 21.99
CA ASN A 4 -6.16 20.22 21.06
C ASN A 4 -6.38 18.93 20.26
N HIS A 5 -7.55 18.81 19.61
CA HIS A 5 -7.82 17.71 18.69
C HIS A 5 -6.90 17.86 17.48
N LYS A 6 -5.90 16.97 17.36
CA LYS A 6 -5.09 16.84 16.15
C LYS A 6 -6.03 16.52 14.98
N SER A 7 -6.03 17.37 13.96
CA SER A 7 -6.82 17.17 12.73
C SER A 7 -5.92 17.29 11.50
N LEU A 8 -6.25 16.56 10.45
CA LEU A 8 -5.56 16.68 9.16
C LEU A 8 -5.95 17.99 8.46
N LEU A 9 -5.06 18.47 7.59
CA LEU A 9 -5.38 19.60 6.72
C LEU A 9 -6.46 19.16 5.70
N PRO A 10 -7.53 19.94 5.53
CA PRO A 10 -8.59 19.56 4.61
C PRO A 10 -8.11 19.60 3.16
N PHE A 11 -8.49 18.60 2.36
CA PHE A 11 -8.26 18.64 0.92
C PHE A 11 -9.03 19.79 0.25
N VAL A 12 -8.40 20.43 -0.74
CA VAL A 12 -9.10 21.39 -1.62
C VAL A 12 -10.15 20.68 -2.48
N PHE A 13 -9.86 19.44 -2.90
CA PHE A 13 -10.76 18.58 -3.67
C PHE A 13 -10.81 17.19 -3.05
N LYS A 14 -12.01 16.61 -2.94
CA LYS A 14 -12.16 15.23 -2.47
C LYS A 14 -11.93 14.26 -3.62
N ALA A 15 -11.10 13.25 -3.39
CA ALA A 15 -10.96 12.14 -4.32
C ALA A 15 -12.30 11.40 -4.47
N LEU A 16 -12.59 10.90 -5.66
CA LEU A 16 -13.73 10.02 -5.89
C LEU A 16 -13.34 8.59 -5.50
N PRO A 17 -14.18 7.88 -4.73
CA PRO A 17 -13.84 6.52 -4.30
C PRO A 17 -13.77 5.57 -5.51
N LEU A 18 -12.99 4.50 -5.37
CA LEU A 18 -12.88 3.47 -6.40
C LEU A 18 -14.26 2.97 -6.84
N GLY A 19 -14.50 2.98 -8.16
CA GLY A 19 -15.77 2.54 -8.76
C GLY A 19 -16.81 3.64 -8.94
N ALA A 20 -16.62 4.84 -8.37
CA ALA A 20 -17.47 6.00 -8.63
C ALA A 20 -17.42 6.44 -10.11
N VAL A 21 -16.26 6.29 -10.76
CA VAL A 21 -16.07 6.48 -12.20
C VAL A 21 -15.95 5.12 -12.86
N LYS A 22 -16.79 4.87 -13.87
CA LYS A 22 -16.80 3.60 -14.60
C LYS A 22 -16.17 3.78 -15.99
N PRO A 23 -15.17 2.96 -16.36
CA PRO A 23 -14.53 3.06 -17.66
C PRO A 23 -15.51 2.70 -18.78
N GLN A 24 -15.45 3.41 -19.90
CA GLN A 24 -16.21 3.14 -21.11
C GLN A 24 -15.31 3.25 -22.35
N GLY A 25 -15.76 2.73 -23.48
CA GLY A 25 -15.04 2.77 -24.76
C GLY A 25 -13.62 2.23 -24.63
N TRP A 26 -12.66 2.92 -25.23
CA TRP A 26 -11.26 2.48 -25.29
C TRP A 26 -10.66 2.13 -23.92
N LEU A 27 -10.90 2.93 -22.89
CA LEU A 27 -10.35 2.66 -21.55
C LEU A 27 -10.90 1.35 -20.97
N ARG A 28 -12.20 1.08 -21.18
CA ARG A 28 -12.81 -0.19 -20.78
C ARG A 28 -12.16 -1.35 -21.52
N ASP A 29 -11.93 -1.21 -22.82
CA ASP A 29 -11.31 -2.26 -23.63
C ASP A 29 -9.86 -2.54 -23.17
N GLN A 30 -9.09 -1.50 -22.81
CA GLN A 30 -7.74 -1.68 -22.27
C GLN A 30 -7.75 -2.39 -20.91
N LEU A 31 -8.66 -2.02 -20.01
CA LEU A 31 -8.79 -2.68 -18.71
C LEU A 31 -9.24 -4.14 -18.88
N THR A 32 -10.17 -4.42 -19.79
CA THR A 32 -10.56 -5.80 -20.11
C THR A 32 -9.40 -6.60 -20.72
N LEU A 33 -8.57 -5.98 -21.57
CA LEU A 33 -7.37 -6.63 -22.09
C LEU A 33 -6.35 -6.95 -20.99
N MET A 34 -6.12 -6.02 -20.06
CA MET A 34 -5.24 -6.24 -18.90
C MET A 34 -5.77 -7.37 -17.99
N ALA A 35 -7.09 -7.38 -17.74
CA ALA A 35 -7.75 -8.40 -16.93
C ALA A 35 -7.68 -9.81 -17.53
N ASN A 36 -7.72 -9.90 -18.87
CA ASN A 36 -7.56 -11.16 -19.62
C ASN A 36 -6.10 -11.45 -20.02
N GLY A 37 -5.16 -10.57 -19.64
CA GLY A 37 -3.76 -10.63 -20.01
C GLY A 37 -2.87 -11.01 -18.83
N LEU A 38 -1.59 -10.64 -18.92
CA LEU A 38 -0.57 -10.98 -17.92
C LEU A 38 -1.00 -10.63 -16.50
N ALA A 39 -1.34 -9.36 -16.26
CA ALA A 39 -1.67 -8.85 -14.91
C ALA A 39 -2.82 -9.62 -14.25
N GLY A 40 -3.87 -9.91 -15.01
CA GLY A 40 -5.01 -10.65 -14.51
C GLY A 40 -4.73 -12.13 -14.24
N HIS A 41 -3.67 -12.71 -14.80
CA HIS A 41 -3.37 -14.15 -14.70
C HIS A 41 -2.14 -14.46 -13.84
N GLU A 42 -1.50 -13.49 -13.19
CA GLU A 42 -0.27 -13.76 -12.41
C GLU A 42 -0.51 -14.75 -11.26
N LEU A 43 -1.66 -14.70 -10.57
CA LEU A 43 -2.00 -15.69 -9.53
C LEU A 43 -2.19 -17.11 -10.09
N ASP A 44 -2.41 -17.28 -11.40
CA ASP A 44 -2.64 -18.59 -11.99
C ASP A 44 -1.31 -19.32 -12.28
N PHE A 45 -0.23 -18.59 -12.60
CA PHE A 45 1.02 -19.22 -13.04
C PHE A 45 2.32 -18.56 -12.53
N TYR A 46 2.30 -17.28 -12.17
CA TYR A 46 3.53 -16.57 -11.83
C TYR A 46 3.93 -16.89 -10.40
N ARG A 47 4.99 -17.69 -10.25
CA ARG A 47 5.38 -18.34 -8.99
C ARG A 47 5.49 -17.39 -7.80
N VAL A 48 6.03 -16.19 -8.00
CA VAL A 48 6.21 -15.20 -6.92
C VAL A 48 4.90 -14.55 -6.46
N VAL A 49 3.82 -14.69 -7.23
CA VAL A 49 2.46 -14.30 -6.85
C VAL A 49 1.69 -15.52 -6.38
N ARG A 50 1.54 -16.56 -7.22
CA ARG A 50 0.79 -17.77 -6.88
C ARG A 50 1.27 -18.45 -5.59
N ASP A 51 2.58 -18.62 -5.45
CA ASP A 51 3.21 -19.34 -4.33
C ASP A 51 3.86 -18.36 -3.35
N SER A 52 3.32 -17.13 -3.25
CA SER A 52 3.91 -16.05 -2.46
C SER A 52 3.98 -16.37 -0.97
N ARG A 53 5.06 -15.91 -0.32
CA ARG A 53 5.20 -15.97 1.15
C ARG A 53 4.03 -15.30 1.89
N TRP A 54 3.42 -14.26 1.32
CA TRP A 54 2.24 -13.59 1.88
C TRP A 54 0.99 -14.48 1.96
N LEU A 55 0.96 -15.58 1.19
CA LEU A 55 -0.12 -16.57 1.17
C LEU A 55 0.32 -17.92 1.76
N GLY A 56 1.35 -17.92 2.61
CA GLY A 56 1.91 -19.13 3.23
C GLY A 56 2.78 -19.98 2.31
N GLY A 57 3.09 -19.47 1.10
CA GLY A 57 4.00 -20.10 0.18
C GLY A 57 5.47 -19.83 0.53
N THR A 58 6.36 -20.16 -0.40
CA THR A 58 7.82 -20.09 -0.21
C THR A 58 8.53 -19.24 -1.25
N GLN A 59 7.78 -18.66 -2.19
CA GLN A 59 8.34 -17.93 -3.32
C GLN A 59 8.26 -16.42 -3.10
N ASP A 60 9.36 -15.75 -3.38
CA ASP A 60 9.43 -14.33 -3.72
C ASP A 60 10.68 -14.14 -4.61
N TYR A 61 10.84 -12.98 -5.24
CA TYR A 61 12.07 -12.65 -5.97
C TYR A 61 13.08 -11.86 -5.12
N SER A 62 12.66 -11.37 -3.95
CA SER A 62 13.54 -10.66 -3.02
C SER A 62 13.10 -10.84 -1.57
N ASP A 63 14.00 -10.51 -0.64
CA ASP A 63 13.70 -10.48 0.80
C ASP A 63 12.79 -9.31 1.21
N LEU A 64 12.42 -8.44 0.26
CA LEU A 64 11.45 -7.37 0.49
C LEU A 64 10.01 -7.87 0.46
N ASN A 65 9.76 -9.11 0.04
CA ASN A 65 8.44 -9.74 -0.03
C ASN A 65 7.41 -8.93 -0.84
N GLU A 66 7.84 -8.26 -1.92
CA GLU A 66 7.07 -7.16 -2.50
C GLU A 66 6.18 -7.56 -3.69
N ALA A 67 6.43 -8.72 -4.30
CA ALA A 67 5.75 -9.16 -5.52
C ALA A 67 4.22 -9.23 -5.36
N MET A 68 3.76 -9.94 -4.33
CA MET A 68 2.34 -10.13 -4.06
C MET A 68 1.63 -8.82 -3.70
N PRO A 69 2.14 -7.99 -2.77
CA PRO A 69 1.51 -6.70 -2.48
C PRO A 69 1.43 -5.74 -3.67
N TYR A 70 2.44 -5.69 -4.54
CA TYR A 70 2.34 -4.87 -5.77
C TYR A 70 1.27 -5.39 -6.72
N TRP A 71 1.26 -6.70 -6.97
CA TRP A 71 0.22 -7.33 -7.79
C TRP A 71 -1.17 -7.06 -7.20
N PHE A 72 -1.34 -7.26 -5.89
CA PHE A 72 -2.59 -7.03 -5.19
C PHE A 72 -3.06 -5.57 -5.31
N ASN A 73 -2.19 -4.60 -5.02
CA ASN A 73 -2.49 -3.17 -5.15
C ASN A 73 -2.93 -2.78 -6.55
N GLY A 74 -2.31 -3.36 -7.60
CA GLY A 74 -2.69 -3.12 -8.99
C GLY A 74 -3.94 -3.88 -9.42
N LEU A 75 -4.15 -5.08 -8.90
CA LEU A 75 -5.29 -5.94 -9.28
C LEU A 75 -6.60 -5.45 -8.67
N VAL A 76 -6.60 -4.89 -7.47
CA VAL A 76 -7.80 -4.36 -6.81
C VAL A 76 -8.58 -3.39 -7.71
N PRO A 77 -8.01 -2.25 -8.17
CA PRO A 77 -8.74 -1.34 -9.04
C PRO A 77 -9.12 -1.99 -10.37
N LEU A 78 -8.28 -2.88 -10.93
CA LEU A 78 -8.60 -3.59 -12.16
C LEU A 78 -9.84 -4.48 -11.99
N ALA A 79 -9.92 -5.24 -10.90
CA ALA A 79 -11.04 -6.12 -10.57
C ALA A 79 -12.34 -5.34 -10.41
N TYR A 80 -12.31 -4.24 -9.65
CA TYR A 80 -13.49 -3.42 -9.39
C TYR A 80 -13.95 -2.60 -10.59
N LEU A 81 -13.04 -2.07 -11.41
CA LEU A 81 -13.42 -1.29 -12.59
C LEU A 81 -13.95 -2.18 -13.73
N THR A 82 -13.45 -3.41 -13.85
CA THR A 82 -13.91 -4.37 -14.87
C THR A 82 -15.10 -5.22 -14.41
N GLN A 83 -15.35 -5.32 -13.10
CA GLN A 83 -16.31 -6.24 -12.50
C GLN A 83 -16.05 -7.70 -12.89
N ASP A 84 -14.78 -8.05 -13.15
CA ASP A 84 -14.37 -9.42 -13.44
C ASP A 84 -14.50 -10.26 -12.16
N LYS A 85 -15.40 -11.24 -12.20
CA LYS A 85 -15.72 -12.09 -11.05
C LYS A 85 -14.52 -12.90 -10.56
N ARG A 86 -13.66 -13.35 -11.48
CA ARG A 86 -12.46 -14.12 -11.13
C ARG A 86 -11.48 -13.23 -10.38
N LEU A 87 -11.23 -12.03 -10.89
CA LEU A 87 -10.32 -11.08 -10.23
C LEU A 87 -10.86 -10.62 -8.87
N LEU A 88 -12.15 -10.32 -8.78
CA LEU A 88 -12.81 -9.97 -7.51
C LEU A 88 -12.66 -11.09 -6.47
N GLU A 89 -12.82 -12.35 -6.89
CA GLU A 89 -12.60 -13.49 -6.01
C GLU A 89 -11.14 -13.62 -5.57
N GLN A 90 -10.19 -13.40 -6.48
CA GLN A 90 -8.75 -13.46 -6.17
C GLN A 90 -8.34 -12.41 -5.14
N VAL A 91 -8.70 -11.13 -5.34
CA VAL A 91 -8.36 -10.07 -4.38
C VAL A 91 -9.02 -10.30 -3.03
N ARG A 92 -10.27 -10.78 -3.00
CA ARG A 92 -10.95 -11.14 -1.74
C ARG A 92 -10.25 -12.30 -1.02
N LYS A 93 -9.81 -13.32 -1.74
CA LYS A 93 -9.06 -14.45 -1.15
C LYS A 93 -7.75 -13.98 -0.52
N VAL A 94 -7.02 -13.11 -1.21
CA VAL A 94 -5.75 -12.56 -0.72
C VAL A 94 -5.98 -11.70 0.52
N ALA A 95 -6.92 -10.75 0.47
CA ALA A 95 -7.28 -9.91 1.60
C ALA A 95 -7.68 -10.75 2.83
N ASN A 96 -8.58 -11.71 2.64
CA ASN A 96 -9.03 -12.60 3.72
C ASN A 96 -7.87 -13.41 4.30
N TYR A 97 -6.97 -13.93 3.47
CA TYR A 97 -5.82 -14.68 3.96
C TYR A 97 -4.92 -13.79 4.82
N VAL A 98 -4.53 -12.63 4.30
CA VAL A 98 -3.62 -11.70 4.98
C VAL A 98 -4.20 -11.24 6.32
N LEU A 99 -5.48 -10.85 6.36
CA LEU A 99 -6.14 -10.38 7.58
C LEU A 99 -6.29 -11.50 8.62
N THR A 100 -6.67 -12.71 8.20
CA THR A 100 -6.83 -13.85 9.13
C THR A 100 -5.52 -14.49 9.58
N HIS A 101 -4.39 -14.15 8.95
CA HIS A 101 -3.05 -14.60 9.31
C HIS A 101 -2.20 -13.48 9.93
N GLN A 102 -2.87 -12.49 10.55
CA GLN A 102 -2.20 -11.54 11.43
C GLN A 102 -1.47 -12.29 12.55
N GLN A 103 -0.21 -11.94 12.79
CA GLN A 103 0.56 -12.52 13.90
C GLN A 103 0.02 -12.03 15.25
N GLU A 104 0.36 -12.73 16.34
CA GLU A 104 -0.15 -12.42 17.70
C GLU A 104 0.13 -10.98 18.15
N ASP A 105 1.18 -10.38 17.63
CA ASP A 105 1.58 -9.01 17.89
C ASP A 105 1.05 -8.00 16.87
N GLY A 106 0.07 -8.39 16.04
CA GLY A 106 -0.54 -7.50 15.05
C GLY A 106 0.18 -7.42 13.70
N TRP A 107 1.34 -8.07 13.52
CA TRP A 107 2.09 -8.01 12.27
C TRP A 107 1.36 -8.74 11.12
N LEU A 108 1.01 -8.01 10.05
CA LEU A 108 0.34 -8.57 8.86
C LEU A 108 1.35 -8.91 7.74
N GLY A 109 2.10 -10.00 7.82
CA GLY A 109 3.08 -10.30 6.77
C GLY A 109 3.86 -11.58 7.02
N PRO A 110 4.64 -12.03 6.03
CA PRO A 110 5.32 -13.31 6.08
C PRO A 110 6.53 -13.35 7.04
N GLU A 111 7.04 -12.20 7.47
CA GLU A 111 8.25 -12.11 8.29
C GLU A 111 7.96 -12.52 9.73
N THR A 112 8.46 -13.68 10.16
CA THR A 112 8.31 -14.20 11.53
C THR A 112 9.48 -13.82 12.44
N VAL A 113 10.60 -13.35 11.86
CA VAL A 113 11.75 -12.86 12.59
C VAL A 113 11.73 -11.34 12.60
N VAL A 114 11.74 -10.73 13.78
CA VAL A 114 11.61 -9.27 13.96
C VAL A 114 12.67 -8.48 13.16
N SER A 115 13.89 -9.00 13.03
CA SER A 115 14.94 -8.33 12.25
C SER A 115 14.75 -8.37 10.73
N GLU A 116 13.88 -9.24 10.22
CA GLU A 116 13.54 -9.33 8.79
C GLU A 116 12.32 -8.47 8.42
N ARG A 117 11.57 -8.03 9.43
CA ARG A 117 10.38 -7.19 9.25
C ARG A 117 10.74 -5.89 8.55
N ASN A 118 10.04 -5.62 7.46
CA ASN A 118 10.15 -4.38 6.71
C ASN A 118 8.75 -3.82 6.41
N PHE A 119 8.66 -2.50 6.23
CA PHE A 119 7.38 -1.83 5.92
C PHE A 119 7.15 -1.64 4.42
N TRP A 120 8.14 -2.00 3.60
CA TRP A 120 8.16 -1.74 2.17
C TRP A 120 7.01 -2.41 1.42
N ALA A 121 6.88 -3.73 1.56
CA ALA A 121 5.84 -4.52 0.91
C ALA A 121 4.46 -4.34 1.54
N ARG A 122 4.43 -4.02 2.83
CA ARG A 122 3.20 -3.78 3.60
C ARG A 122 2.44 -2.53 3.12
N THR A 123 3.15 -1.55 2.60
CA THR A 123 2.54 -0.31 2.10
C THR A 123 1.59 -0.54 0.92
N PRO A 124 2.01 -1.15 -0.22
CA PRO A 124 1.07 -1.45 -1.31
C PRO A 124 -0.02 -2.44 -0.88
N MET A 125 0.22 -3.33 0.10
CA MET A 125 -0.85 -4.16 0.68
C MET A 125 -1.95 -3.31 1.31
N PHE A 126 -1.60 -2.32 2.15
CA PHE A 126 -2.60 -1.43 2.75
C PHE A 126 -3.28 -0.50 1.76
N LEU A 127 -2.57 -0.02 0.73
CA LEU A 127 -3.21 0.73 -0.36
C LEU A 127 -4.23 -0.13 -1.12
N GLY A 128 -3.94 -1.41 -1.35
CA GLY A 128 -4.89 -2.35 -1.93
C GLY A 128 -6.11 -2.58 -1.04
N LEU A 129 -5.91 -2.79 0.27
CA LEU A 129 -7.00 -2.98 1.23
C LEU A 129 -7.88 -1.74 1.35
N ALA A 130 -7.29 -0.54 1.41
CA ALA A 130 -8.01 0.73 1.42
C ALA A 130 -8.92 0.86 0.20
N GLN A 131 -8.39 0.60 -1.00
CA GLN A 131 -9.16 0.62 -2.24
C GLN A 131 -10.32 -0.39 -2.24
N MET A 132 -10.13 -1.58 -1.64
CA MET A 132 -11.22 -2.55 -1.51
C MET A 132 -12.36 -2.01 -0.65
N VAL A 133 -12.05 -1.36 0.47
CA VAL A 133 -13.05 -0.74 1.35
C VAL A 133 -13.76 0.42 0.64
N GLU A 134 -13.04 1.25 -0.11
CA GLU A 134 -13.67 2.32 -0.91
C GLU A 134 -14.68 1.78 -1.92
N ALA A 135 -14.36 0.65 -2.56
CA ALA A 135 -15.22 0.03 -3.56
C ALA A 135 -16.37 -0.79 -2.96
N GLN A 136 -16.21 -1.30 -1.73
CA GLN A 136 -17.21 -2.04 -0.95
C GLN A 136 -17.15 -1.63 0.54
N PRO A 137 -17.88 -0.57 0.93
CA PRO A 137 -17.91 -0.13 2.32
C PRO A 137 -18.58 -1.19 3.22
N GLY A 138 -17.90 -1.66 4.27
CA GLY A 138 -18.47 -2.61 5.22
C GLY A 138 -17.50 -3.25 6.22
N ASP A 139 -16.27 -3.60 5.81
CA ASP A 139 -15.27 -4.29 6.66
C ASP A 139 -13.88 -3.67 6.47
N ALA A 140 -13.50 -2.72 7.32
CA ALA A 140 -12.13 -2.19 7.38
C ALA A 140 -11.41 -2.71 8.63
N GLU A 141 -10.28 -3.38 8.46
CA GLU A 141 -9.32 -3.68 9.53
C GLU A 141 -8.03 -2.90 9.28
N GLY A 142 -7.50 -2.26 10.33
CA GLY A 142 -6.40 -1.30 10.23
C GLY A 142 -5.07 -1.82 10.80
N LEU A 143 -3.98 -1.13 10.49
CA LEU A 143 -2.67 -1.34 11.10
C LEU A 143 -2.63 -0.72 12.51
N VAL A 144 -2.11 -1.45 13.49
CA VAL A 144 -1.74 -0.92 14.81
C VAL A 144 -0.22 -1.08 14.98
N TRP A 145 0.49 0.00 15.30
CA TRP A 145 1.92 -0.05 15.64
C TRP A 145 2.13 -0.58 17.07
N HIS A 146 3.25 -1.28 17.31
CA HIS A 146 3.58 -1.87 18.62
C HIS A 146 4.95 -1.43 19.16
N HIS A 147 5.06 -1.36 20.50
CA HIS A 147 6.30 -1.03 21.18
C HIS A 147 7.38 -2.09 20.92
N GLY A 148 8.44 -1.72 20.19
CA GLY A 148 9.53 -2.61 19.80
C GLY A 148 9.77 -2.69 18.29
N ASP A 149 8.81 -2.22 17.48
CA ASP A 149 8.99 -2.12 16.03
C ASP A 149 10.08 -1.10 15.68
N ASN A 150 11.09 -1.53 14.91
CA ASN A 150 12.23 -0.69 14.53
C ASN A 150 12.11 -0.20 13.08
N PHE A 151 11.79 1.09 12.88
CA PHE A 151 11.73 1.72 11.56
C PHE A 151 13.05 2.40 11.19
N ASN A 152 14.09 1.58 11.07
CA ASN A 152 15.46 1.99 10.68
C ASN A 152 15.97 1.23 9.46
N GLU A 153 15.06 0.70 8.64
CA GLU A 153 15.39 -0.03 7.42
C GLU A 153 15.31 0.88 6.18
N GLN A 154 16.26 0.74 5.27
CA GLN A 154 16.52 1.70 4.18
C GLN A 154 15.33 1.90 3.23
N TRP A 155 14.57 0.84 2.96
CA TRP A 155 13.56 0.83 1.91
C TRP A 155 12.22 1.40 2.41
N GLY A 156 11.73 0.98 3.57
CA GLY A 156 10.53 1.55 4.19
C GLY A 156 10.69 3.02 4.51
N ARG A 157 11.89 3.50 4.87
CA ARG A 157 12.16 4.94 5.00
C ARG A 157 11.91 5.72 3.73
N SER A 158 12.23 5.12 2.58
CA SER A 158 11.97 5.71 1.26
C SER A 158 10.47 5.79 0.97
N ARG A 159 9.66 4.92 1.57
CA ARG A 159 8.21 4.80 1.35
C ARG A 159 7.35 5.34 2.52
N ALA A 160 7.94 5.99 3.51
CA ALA A 160 7.23 6.46 4.70
C ALA A 160 5.99 7.32 4.37
N ALA A 161 6.07 8.14 3.32
CA ALA A 161 4.97 8.98 2.86
C ALA A 161 3.74 8.17 2.44
N ASP A 162 3.92 7.06 1.71
CA ASP A 162 2.80 6.23 1.24
C ASP A 162 2.09 5.54 2.41
N MET A 163 2.82 5.15 3.45
CA MET A 163 2.23 4.62 4.68
C MET A 163 1.46 5.70 5.45
N ILE A 164 2.00 6.92 5.51
CA ILE A 164 1.27 8.06 6.09
C ILE A 164 -0.03 8.31 5.32
N LEU A 165 -0.03 8.20 3.99
CA LEU A 165 -1.26 8.34 3.18
C LEU A 165 -2.30 7.27 3.55
N ALA A 166 -1.90 6.01 3.71
CA ALA A 166 -2.80 4.95 4.14
C ALA A 166 -3.37 5.19 5.55
N LEU A 167 -2.56 5.68 6.48
CA LEU A 167 -2.99 6.04 7.84
C LEU A 167 -3.92 7.25 7.86
N GLN A 168 -3.65 8.28 7.04
CA GLN A 168 -4.53 9.43 6.88
C GLN A 168 -5.89 9.01 6.31
N TRP A 169 -5.88 8.18 5.26
CA TRP A 169 -7.09 7.61 4.68
C TRP A 169 -7.91 6.84 5.73
N LEU A 170 -7.26 6.00 6.54
CA LEU A 170 -7.94 5.23 7.58
C LEU A 170 -8.52 6.14 8.67
N TYR A 171 -7.77 7.16 9.09
CA TYR A 171 -8.22 8.16 10.07
C TYR A 171 -9.46 8.93 9.57
N GLU A 172 -9.51 9.28 8.29
CA GLU A 172 -10.65 10.00 7.70
C GLU A 172 -11.85 9.09 7.41
N THR A 173 -11.62 7.79 7.20
CA THR A 173 -12.65 6.82 6.78
C THR A 173 -13.31 6.13 7.97
N ASP A 174 -12.53 5.54 8.88
CA ASP A 174 -13.00 4.84 10.09
C ASP A 174 -11.90 4.80 11.16
N PRO A 175 -11.69 5.89 11.92
CA PRO A 175 -10.64 5.95 12.93
C PRO A 175 -10.91 5.07 14.15
N ARG A 176 -12.19 4.69 14.37
CA ARG A 176 -12.71 4.09 15.62
C ARG A 176 -12.14 4.83 16.85
N ASP A 177 -11.80 4.10 17.91
CA ASP A 177 -11.16 4.64 19.11
C ASP A 177 -9.61 4.71 18.99
N ASN A 178 -9.06 4.66 17.76
CA ASN A 178 -7.60 4.59 17.54
C ASN A 178 -7.01 5.84 16.87
N ALA A 179 -7.76 6.95 16.78
CA ALA A 179 -7.30 8.20 16.18
C ALA A 179 -5.92 8.67 16.69
N ASP A 180 -5.71 8.68 18.01
CA ASP A 180 -4.44 9.12 18.60
C ASP A 180 -3.28 8.20 18.21
N LYS A 181 -3.49 6.88 18.22
CA LYS A 181 -2.48 5.90 17.77
C LYS A 181 -2.14 6.09 16.30
N MET A 182 -3.11 6.43 15.45
CA MET A 182 -2.84 6.71 14.03
C MET A 182 -1.93 7.92 13.88
N PHE A 183 -2.16 9.00 14.66
CA PHE A 183 -1.24 10.14 14.67
C PHE A 183 0.15 9.80 15.20
N GLU A 184 0.25 8.95 16.23
CA GLU A 184 1.54 8.45 16.72
C GLU A 184 2.28 7.64 15.64
N CYS A 185 1.57 6.79 14.89
CA CYS A 185 2.12 6.06 13.75
C CYS A 185 2.60 7.01 12.65
N MET A 186 1.79 8.01 12.28
CA MET A 186 2.17 9.02 11.28
C MET A 186 3.44 9.79 11.71
N ASP A 187 3.52 10.19 12.99
CA ASP A 187 4.70 10.85 13.54
C ASP A 187 5.93 9.92 13.53
N PHE A 188 5.75 8.63 13.81
CA PHE A 188 6.80 7.62 13.74
C PHE A 188 7.35 7.47 12.32
N PHE A 189 6.49 7.32 11.31
CA PHE A 189 6.89 7.24 9.91
C PHE A 189 7.54 8.54 9.42
N LYS A 190 6.99 9.70 9.81
CA LYS A 190 7.56 11.01 9.43
C LYS A 190 8.96 11.22 9.98
N LYS A 191 9.21 10.83 11.24
CA LYS A 191 10.54 10.97 11.88
C LYS A 191 11.56 9.97 11.34
N GLY A 192 11.14 8.74 11.03
CA GLY A 192 12.06 7.73 10.53
C GLY A 192 12.30 7.80 9.03
N GLY A 193 11.35 8.35 8.25
CA GLY A 193 11.39 8.40 6.80
C GLY A 193 12.44 9.35 6.21
N HIS A 194 12.76 9.15 4.94
CA HIS A 194 13.56 10.11 4.19
C HIS A 194 12.73 11.36 3.90
N ASP A 195 13.28 12.53 4.25
CA ASP A 195 12.68 13.81 3.87
C ASP A 195 12.96 14.10 2.40
N TRP A 196 12.09 13.59 1.53
CA TRP A 196 12.16 13.87 0.10
C TRP A 196 11.99 15.37 -0.21
N SER A 197 11.24 16.12 0.61
CA SER A 197 11.01 17.55 0.38
C SER A 197 12.31 18.36 0.47
N TRP A 198 13.24 17.93 1.33
CA TRP A 198 14.57 18.50 1.41
C TRP A 198 15.34 18.38 0.07
N TRP A 199 15.29 17.21 -0.58
CA TRP A 199 15.97 16.98 -1.87
C TRP A 199 15.43 17.87 -3.00
N PHE A 200 14.14 18.19 -2.97
CA PHE A 200 13.49 19.06 -3.95
C PHE A 200 13.48 20.53 -3.55
N SER A 201 14.17 20.91 -2.46
CA SER A 201 14.36 22.32 -2.11
C SER A 201 15.33 23.01 -3.07
N GLU A 202 15.14 24.31 -3.28
CA GLU A 202 15.91 25.09 -4.25
C GLU A 202 17.44 24.99 -4.05
N GLY A 203 17.89 24.86 -2.81
CA GLY A 203 19.31 24.77 -2.44
C GLY A 203 19.94 23.38 -2.58
N ASN A 204 19.12 22.31 -2.66
CA ASN A 204 19.61 20.92 -2.69
C ASN A 204 19.28 20.19 -4.01
N TYR A 205 18.29 20.69 -4.76
CA TYR A 205 17.93 20.11 -6.04
C TYR A 205 19.10 20.23 -7.04
N ILE A 206 19.49 19.10 -7.64
CA ILE A 206 20.56 19.07 -8.65
C ILE A 206 20.05 19.76 -9.91
N LYS A 207 20.58 20.97 -10.18
CA LYS A 207 20.20 21.79 -11.35
C LYS A 207 21.04 21.48 -12.59
N GLU A 208 22.18 20.81 -12.42
CA GLU A 208 23.06 20.43 -13.51
C GLU A 208 22.60 19.10 -14.12
N THR A 209 22.47 19.08 -15.45
CA THR A 209 22.11 17.85 -16.18
C THR A 209 23.30 16.90 -16.23
N LEU A 210 23.10 15.61 -16.00
CA LEU A 210 24.12 14.56 -16.07
C LEU A 210 24.69 14.29 -17.49
N ILE A 211 24.44 15.17 -18.46
CA ILE A 211 24.96 15.04 -19.84
C ILE A 211 26.32 15.75 -19.91
N SER A 212 27.35 15.17 -19.31
CA SER A 212 28.75 15.51 -19.66
C SER A 212 29.65 14.28 -19.85
N CYS A 213 29.11 13.06 -19.82
CA CYS A 213 29.89 11.82 -20.00
C CYS A 213 30.16 11.42 -21.46
N ARG A 214 29.97 12.31 -22.44
CA ARG A 214 30.51 12.12 -23.80
C ARG A 214 31.51 13.24 -24.08
N GLY A 215 32.76 12.98 -23.71
CA GLY A 215 33.90 13.79 -24.13
C GLY A 215 33.97 13.86 -25.65
N THR A 216 34.23 15.06 -26.15
CA THR A 216 34.74 15.34 -27.49
C THR A 216 36.12 14.74 -27.68
#